data_AF-A0A939I2Z0-F1
#
_entry.id   AF-A0A939I2Z0-F1
#
_cell.length_a   1.000
_cell.length_b   1.000
_cell.length_c   1.000
_cell.angle_alpha   90.00
_cell.angle_beta   90.00
_cell.angle_gamma   90.00
#
_symmetry.space_group_name_H-M   'P 1'
#
loop_
_entity.id
_entity.type
_entity.pdbx_description
1 polymer ?
#
loop_
_entity_poly.entity_id
_entity_poly.type
_entity_poly.pdbx_seq_one_letter_code
_entity_poly.pdbx_strand_id
1 'polypeptide(L)'
;MNHSENQARLELEELFRNQGITDRGIDNVVATPDLPEEYGFIFRNAGYQDRMNHENLALFTQLCKKNQLSSNQNRPLLLKNPWDFPNFLYVKKAWPEAKFILGDSVRNPTRAW
;
A
#
# COMPACT_ATOMS: atom_id res chain seq x y z
N MET A 1 -2.99 -20.76 8.13
CA MET A 1 -2.09 -20.26 7.09
C MET A 1 -1.77 -21.40 6.16
N ASN A 2 -1.87 -21.15 4.85
CA ASN A 2 -1.73 -22.18 3.83
C ASN A 2 -0.23 -22.42 3.55
N HIS A 3 0.21 -23.67 3.35
CA HIS A 3 1.63 -24.00 3.15
C HIS A 3 2.25 -23.21 1.96
N SER A 4 1.46 -22.93 0.92
CA SER A 4 1.85 -22.13 -0.23
C SER A 4 2.13 -20.65 0.08
N GLU A 5 1.42 -20.07 1.05
CA GLU A 5 1.55 -18.66 1.41
C GLU A 5 2.87 -18.39 2.13
N ASN A 6 3.24 -19.28 3.05
CA ASN A 6 4.51 -19.19 3.76
C ASN A 6 5.70 -19.40 2.82
N GLN A 7 5.57 -20.32 1.86
CA GLN A 7 6.60 -20.52 0.85
C GLN A 7 6.77 -19.27 -0.03
N ALA A 8 5.68 -18.65 -0.47
CA ALA A 8 5.73 -17.40 -1.24
C ALA A 8 6.37 -16.24 -0.46
N ARG A 9 6.14 -16.14 0.86
CA ARG A 9 6.83 -15.16 1.71
C ARG A 9 8.33 -15.38 1.70
N LEU A 10 8.78 -16.62 1.93
CA LEU A 10 10.21 -16.95 1.97
C LEU A 10 10.91 -16.66 0.63
N GLU A 11 10.25 -16.99 -0.48
CA GLU A 11 10.73 -16.68 -1.83
C GLU A 11 10.86 -15.16 -2.05
N LEU A 12 9.89 -14.38 -1.58
CA LEU A 12 9.92 -12.93 -1.70
C LEU A 12 10.98 -12.29 -0.78
N GLU A 13 11.18 -12.81 0.42
CA GLU A 13 12.29 -12.41 1.29
C GLU A 13 13.66 -12.67 0.64
N GLU A 14 13.82 -13.84 0.01
CA GLU A 14 15.05 -14.18 -0.71
C GLU A 14 15.27 -13.26 -1.90
N LEU A 15 14.21 -12.94 -2.65
CA LEU A 15 14.27 -11.98 -3.74
C LEU A 15 14.73 -10.60 -3.26
N PHE A 16 14.17 -10.09 -2.15
CA PHE A 16 14.58 -8.81 -1.57
C PHE A 16 16.06 -8.80 -1.20
N ARG A 17 16.54 -9.85 -0.53
CA ARG A 17 17.97 -10.01 -0.19
C ARG A 17 18.86 -10.02 -1.44
N ASN A 18 18.48 -10.78 -2.45
CA ASN A 18 19.24 -10.89 -3.70
C ASN A 18 19.28 -9.57 -4.50
N GLN A 19 18.29 -8.71 -4.33
CA GLN A 19 18.26 -7.36 -4.91
C GLN A 19 18.93 -6.29 -4.03
N GLY A 20 19.46 -6.66 -2.86
CA GLY A 20 20.05 -5.72 -1.92
C GLY A 20 19.04 -4.79 -1.23
N ILE A 21 17.76 -5.18 -1.21
CA ILE A 21 16.70 -4.43 -0.54
C ILE A 21 16.72 -4.79 0.95
N THR A 22 17.29 -3.91 1.77
CA THR A 22 17.45 -4.11 3.22
C THR A 22 16.41 -3.37 4.05
N ASP A 23 16.08 -2.16 3.65
CA ASP A 23 15.16 -1.25 4.32
C ASP A 23 14.37 -0.41 3.32
N ARG A 24 13.56 0.51 3.81
CA ARG A 24 12.69 1.36 2.98
C ARG A 24 13.42 2.49 2.26
N GLY A 25 14.73 2.66 2.47
CA GLY A 25 15.56 3.72 1.91
C GLY A 25 15.32 5.11 2.50
N ILE A 26 14.30 5.27 3.36
CA ILE A 26 13.93 6.53 4.02
C ILE A 26 14.14 6.49 5.54
N ASP A 27 14.34 5.28 6.08
CA ASP A 27 14.65 4.99 7.47
C ASP A 27 15.14 3.53 7.59
N ASN A 28 15.60 3.17 8.78
CA ASN A 28 16.15 1.83 9.07
C ASN A 28 15.06 0.76 9.32
N VAL A 29 13.84 0.95 8.82
CA VAL A 29 12.79 -0.08 8.93
C VAL A 29 13.04 -1.16 7.89
N VAL A 30 13.23 -2.39 8.36
CA VAL A 30 13.51 -3.55 7.51
C VAL A 30 12.38 -3.76 6.50
N ALA A 31 12.76 -3.93 5.23
CA ALA A 31 11.84 -4.28 4.16
C ALA A 31 11.57 -5.80 4.20
N THR A 32 10.33 -6.19 4.45
CA THR A 32 9.87 -7.58 4.44
C THR A 32 8.61 -7.73 3.58
N PRO A 33 8.27 -8.96 3.13
CA PRO A 33 7.01 -9.21 2.40
C PRO A 33 5.74 -8.76 3.11
N ASP A 34 5.76 -8.67 4.43
CA ASP A 34 4.61 -8.29 5.25
C ASP A 34 4.56 -6.78 5.52
N LEU A 35 5.57 -6.02 5.09
CA LEU A 35 5.59 -4.57 5.23
C LEU A 35 4.47 -3.95 4.35
N PRO A 36 3.59 -3.10 4.91
CA PRO A 36 2.50 -2.52 4.14
C PRO A 36 3.04 -1.53 3.09
N GLU A 37 2.60 -1.70 1.85
CA GLU A 37 2.94 -0.86 0.72
C GLU A 37 1.86 0.20 0.45
N GLU A 38 2.27 1.39 0.00
CA GLU A 38 1.32 2.43 -0.42
C GLU A 38 0.82 2.15 -1.83
N TYR A 39 -0.50 2.17 -2.04
CA TYR A 39 -1.08 1.76 -3.32
C TYR A 39 -0.72 2.68 -4.50
N GLY A 40 -0.25 3.90 -4.23
CA GLY A 40 0.27 4.81 -5.25
C GLY A 40 1.51 4.25 -5.97
N PHE A 41 2.35 3.48 -5.28
CA PHE A 41 3.47 2.78 -5.93
C PHE A 41 2.99 1.69 -6.89
N ILE A 42 1.92 0.98 -6.53
CA ILE A 42 1.32 -0.05 -7.40
C ILE A 42 0.77 0.60 -8.67
N PHE A 43 0.11 1.75 -8.56
CA PHE A 43 -0.36 2.50 -9.73
C PHE A 43 0.79 2.93 -10.64
N ARG A 44 1.85 3.50 -10.06
CA ARG A 44 3.03 3.94 -10.80
C ARG A 44 3.69 2.78 -11.55
N ASN A 45 3.85 1.63 -10.89
CA ASN A 45 4.43 0.44 -11.50
C ASN A 45 3.55 -0.15 -12.62
N ALA A 46 2.24 0.11 -12.58
CA ALA A 46 1.30 -0.26 -13.64
C ALA A 46 1.15 0.82 -14.73
N GLY A 47 1.93 1.90 -14.70
CA GLY A 47 1.92 2.96 -15.71
C GLY A 47 0.84 4.04 -15.50
N TYR A 48 0.20 4.09 -14.33
CA TYR A 48 -0.81 5.09 -13.99
C TYR A 48 -0.26 6.23 -13.13
N GLN A 49 -1.06 7.27 -12.98
CA GLN A 49 -0.85 8.30 -11.95
C GLN A 49 -0.94 7.66 -10.54
N ASP A 50 -0.18 8.19 -9.60
CA ASP A 50 -0.04 7.68 -8.22
C ASP A 50 -1.24 8.02 -7.30
N ARG A 51 -2.16 8.87 -7.76
CA ARG A 51 -3.45 9.16 -7.13
C ARG A 51 -4.60 8.40 -7.80
N MET A 52 -5.66 8.15 -7.04
CA MET A 52 -6.88 7.54 -7.58
C MET A 52 -7.50 8.36 -8.71
N ASN A 53 -7.90 7.70 -9.78
CA ASN A 53 -8.68 8.29 -10.86
C ASN A 53 -9.49 7.21 -11.59
N HIS A 54 -10.19 7.60 -12.66
CA HIS A 54 -11.06 6.70 -13.40
C HIS A 54 -10.31 5.57 -14.13
N GLU A 55 -9.06 5.79 -14.54
CA GLU A 55 -8.23 4.85 -15.30
C GLU A 55 -7.71 3.72 -14.40
N ASN A 56 -7.35 4.03 -13.15
CA ASN A 56 -6.79 3.05 -12.20
C ASN A 56 -7.83 2.46 -11.23
N LEU A 57 -9.07 2.93 -11.24
CA LEU A 57 -10.16 2.48 -10.36
C LEU A 57 -10.41 0.96 -10.44
N ALA A 58 -10.40 0.41 -11.65
CA ALA A 58 -10.64 -1.02 -11.87
C ALA A 58 -9.52 -1.89 -11.26
N LEU A 59 -8.27 -1.50 -11.49
CA LEU A 59 -7.10 -2.15 -10.90
C LEU A 59 -7.16 -2.09 -9.38
N PHE A 60 -7.42 -0.91 -8.80
CA PHE A 60 -7.50 -0.74 -7.35
C PHE A 60 -8.60 -1.61 -6.72
N THR A 61 -9.77 -1.66 -7.35
CA THR A 61 -10.88 -2.50 -6.89
C THR A 61 -10.48 -3.98 -6.87
N GLN A 62 -9.76 -4.45 -7.88
CA GLN A 62 -9.24 -5.82 -7.90
C GLN A 62 -8.21 -6.07 -6.79
N LEU A 63 -7.30 -5.11 -6.53
CA LEU A 63 -6.31 -5.22 -5.46
C LEU A 63 -6.96 -5.31 -4.08
N CYS A 64 -7.99 -4.49 -3.82
CA CYS A 64 -8.76 -4.54 -2.59
C CYS A 64 -9.44 -5.90 -2.41
N LYS A 65 -10.09 -6.42 -3.45
CA LYS A 65 -10.74 -7.74 -3.42
C LYS A 65 -9.73 -8.86 -3.14
N LYS A 66 -8.56 -8.84 -3.80
CA LYS A 66 -7.49 -9.83 -3.56
C LYS A 66 -7.01 -9.78 -2.11
N ASN A 67 -6.78 -8.58 -1.56
CA ASN A 67 -6.39 -8.42 -0.16
C ASN A 67 -7.47 -8.94 0.82
N GLN A 68 -8.74 -8.71 0.53
CA GLN A 68 -9.83 -9.24 1.37
C GLN A 68 -9.95 -10.76 1.31
N LEU A 69 -9.52 -11.40 0.22
CA LEU A 69 -9.51 -12.86 0.10
C LEU A 69 -8.36 -13.50 0.89
N SER A 70 -7.18 -12.86 0.91
CA SER A 70 -6.02 -13.33 1.67
C SER A 70 -6.08 -12.96 3.15
N SER A 71 -6.76 -11.86 3.49
CA SER A 71 -7.06 -11.48 4.86
C SER A 71 -8.41 -12.04 5.31
N ASN A 72 -8.74 -11.89 6.59
CA ASN A 72 -10.06 -12.23 7.09
C ASN A 72 -11.10 -11.32 6.41
N GLN A 73 -11.95 -11.88 5.54
CA GLN A 73 -12.96 -11.18 4.73
C GLN A 73 -13.85 -10.21 5.52
N ASN A 74 -14.02 -10.44 6.83
CA ASN A 74 -14.86 -9.62 7.70
C ASN A 74 -14.12 -8.41 8.30
N ARG A 75 -12.86 -8.15 7.92
CA ARG A 75 -12.11 -6.98 8.40
C ARG A 75 -12.05 -5.90 7.33
N PRO A 76 -12.31 -4.62 7.68
CA PRO A 76 -12.11 -3.52 6.75
C PRO A 76 -10.63 -3.41 6.37
N LEU A 77 -10.37 -3.01 5.12
CA LEU A 77 -9.01 -2.71 4.68
C LEU A 77 -8.57 -1.35 5.21
N LEU A 78 -7.36 -1.30 5.76
CA LEU A 78 -6.66 -0.06 6.06
C LEU A 78 -5.70 0.24 4.90
N LEU A 79 -5.94 1.33 4.19
CA LEU A 79 -5.20 1.70 2.98
C LEU A 79 -4.55 3.07 3.19
N LYS A 80 -3.35 3.26 2.62
CA LYS A 80 -2.60 4.51 2.70
C LYS A 80 -2.13 4.94 1.32
N ASN A 81 -2.35 6.22 1.01
CA ASN A 81 -1.75 6.90 -0.13
C ASN A 81 -1.65 8.41 0.15
N PRO A 82 -0.43 8.99 0.25
CA PRO A 82 -0.27 10.43 0.45
C PRO A 82 -0.78 11.25 -0.76
N TRP A 83 -0.73 10.70 -1.97
CA TRP A 83 -1.15 11.41 -3.20
C TRP A 83 -2.67 11.63 -3.29
N ASP A 84 -3.46 10.89 -2.50
CA ASP A 84 -4.91 11.04 -2.44
C ASP A 84 -5.41 12.01 -1.35
N PHE A 85 -4.52 12.60 -0.55
CA PHE A 85 -4.90 13.67 0.38
C PHE A 85 -5.69 14.81 -0.29
N PRO A 86 -5.23 15.42 -1.41
CA PRO A 86 -6.03 16.43 -2.11
C PRO A 86 -7.21 15.84 -2.91
N ASN A 87 -7.29 14.52 -3.07
CA ASN A 87 -8.23 13.82 -3.95
C ASN A 87 -9.31 13.03 -3.18
N PHE A 88 -9.40 13.19 -1.85
CA PHE A 88 -10.27 12.38 -1.00
C PHE A 88 -11.75 12.46 -1.40
N LEU A 89 -12.21 13.57 -1.98
CA LEU A 89 -13.59 13.70 -2.48
C LEU A 89 -13.88 12.75 -3.64
N TYR A 90 -12.92 12.56 -4.56
CA TYR A 90 -13.05 11.58 -5.63
C TYR A 90 -13.17 10.16 -5.04
N VAL A 91 -12.27 9.84 -4.09
CA VAL A 91 -12.27 8.54 -3.42
C VAL A 91 -13.58 8.31 -2.66
N LYS A 92 -14.13 9.33 -1.97
CA LYS A 92 -15.43 9.24 -1.29
C LYS A 92 -16.59 9.02 -2.25
N LYS A 93 -16.54 9.63 -3.45
CA LYS A 93 -17.56 9.41 -4.49
C LYS A 93 -17.49 7.99 -5.05
N ALA A 94 -16.28 7.46 -5.26
CA ALA A 94 -16.08 6.10 -5.76
C ALA A 94 -16.42 5.02 -4.70
N TRP A 95 -16.13 5.28 -3.42
CA TRP A 95 -16.47 4.42 -2.29
C TRP A 95 -17.21 5.21 -1.20
N PRO A 96 -18.55 5.31 -1.28
CA PRO A 96 -19.36 6.05 -0.32
C PRO A 96 -19.19 5.59 1.13
N GLU A 97 -18.86 4.32 1.35
CA GLU A 97 -18.65 3.76 2.71
C GLU A 97 -17.24 3.96 3.25
N ALA A 98 -16.31 4.53 2.45
CA ALA A 98 -14.94 4.77 2.90
C ALA A 98 -14.91 5.80 4.05
N LYS A 99 -14.06 5.51 5.03
CA LYS A 99 -13.71 6.38 6.15
C LYS A 99 -12.28 6.87 5.96
N PHE A 100 -12.07 8.18 6.14
CA PHE A 100 -10.78 8.82 5.94
C PHE A 100 -10.14 9.15 7.28
N ILE A 101 -8.88 8.76 7.44
CA ILE A 101 -8.03 9.18 8.55
C ILE A 101 -7.00 10.13 7.95
N LEU A 102 -7.08 11.40 8.32
CA LEU A 102 -6.14 12.43 7.88
C LEU A 102 -5.12 12.62 8.99
N GLY A 103 -3.88 12.18 8.74
CA GLY A 103 -2.77 12.36 9.68
C GLY A 103 -1.95 13.61 9.34
N ASP A 104 -1.51 14.35 10.36
CA ASP A 104 -0.55 15.41 10.18
C ASP A 104 0.86 14.84 9.95
N SER A 105 1.39 15.02 8.74
CA SER A 105 2.82 14.87 8.48
C SER A 105 3.55 16.20 8.74
N VAL A 106 3.28 16.88 9.85
CA VAL A 106 4.20 17.91 10.33
C VAL A 106 5.35 17.19 11.03
N ARG A 107 6.28 16.65 10.24
CA ARG A 107 7.62 16.37 10.76
C ARG A 107 8.24 17.71 11.11
N ASN A 108 8.59 17.91 12.38
CA ASN A 108 9.35 19.07 12.80
C ASN A 108 10.63 19.13 11.93
N PRO A 109 10.82 20.15 11.08
CA PRO A 109 11.92 20.19 10.11
C PRO A 109 13.32 20.21 10.76
N THR A 110 13.39 20.30 12.09
CA THR A 110 14.63 20.33 12.87
C THR A 110 15.12 18.96 13.37
N ARG A 111 14.40 17.86 13.12
CA ARG A 111 14.90 16.50 13.39
C ARG A 111 15.27 15.79 12.08
N ALA A 112 16.49 16.09 11.62
CA ALA A 112 17.22 15.21 10.72
C ALA A 112 17.70 13.99 11.53
N TRP A 113 17.52 12.80 10.97
CA TRP A 113 18.18 11.57 11.42
C TRP A 113 19.45 11.39 10.61
#